data_AF-B4DVM4-F1
#
_entry.id   AF-B4DVM4-F1
#
_cell.length_a   1.000
_cell.length_b   1.000
_cell.length_c   1.000
_cell.angle_alpha   90.00
_cell.angle_beta   90.00
_cell.angle_gamma   90.00
#
_symmetry.space_group_name_H-M   'P 1'
#
loop_
_entity.id
_entity.type
_entity.pdbx_description
1 polymer ?
#
loop_
_entity_poly.entity_id
_entity_poly.type
_entity_poly.pdbx_seq_one_letter_code
_entity_poly.pdbx_strand_id
1 'polypeptide(L)'
;MSEREERRFVEIPRESVRLMAESTGLELSDEVAALLAEDVCYRLREATQNSSQFMKHTKRRKLTVEDFNRALRWSSVEAVCGYGSQEALPMRPAREGELYFPEDREVNLVELALATNIPKGCAETAVRVHVSYLDGKGNLAPQGSGKG
;
A
#
# COMPACT_ATOMS: atom_id res chain seq x y z
N MET A 1 -22.29 27.04 12.43
CA MET A 1 -21.03 26.27 12.47
C MET A 1 -21.36 24.90 11.92
N SER A 2 -20.75 24.50 10.81
CA SER A 2 -21.05 23.20 10.17
C SER A 2 -20.73 22.10 11.19
N GLU A 3 -21.69 21.22 11.47
CA GLU A 3 -21.45 19.97 12.15
C GLU A 3 -20.36 19.25 11.36
N ARG A 4 -19.17 19.16 11.96
CA ARG A 4 -18.09 18.37 11.42
C ARG A 4 -18.51 16.95 11.67
N GLU A 5 -19.03 16.26 10.65
CA GLU A 5 -19.22 14.81 10.67
C GLU A 5 -18.00 14.20 11.37
N GLU A 6 -18.24 13.60 12.53
CA GLU A 6 -17.22 12.83 13.22
C GLU A 6 -16.72 11.81 12.20
N ARG A 7 -15.47 11.97 11.78
CA ARG A 7 -14.83 11.02 10.87
C ARG A 7 -14.71 9.72 11.64
N ARG A 8 -15.76 8.90 11.61
CA ARG A 8 -15.71 7.55 12.17
C ARG A 8 -14.63 6.82 11.40
N PHE A 9 -13.59 6.42 12.11
CA PHE A 9 -12.54 5.63 11.51
C PHE A 9 -13.16 4.33 10.97
N VAL A 10 -12.61 3.84 9.86
CA VAL A 10 -12.99 2.51 9.39
C VAL A 10 -12.51 1.51 10.43
N GLU A 11 -13.45 0.69 10.90
CA GLU A 11 -13.20 -0.40 11.85
C GLU A 11 -13.28 -1.73 11.11
N ILE A 12 -12.32 -2.60 11.38
CA ILE A 12 -12.37 -4.00 10.95
C ILE A 12 -13.54 -4.66 11.69
N PRO A 13 -14.46 -5.32 10.98
CA PRO A 13 -15.58 -5.98 11.63
C PRO A 13 -15.06 -7.14 12.50
N ARG A 14 -15.63 -7.29 13.70
CA ARG A 14 -15.30 -8.38 14.62
C ARG A 14 -15.53 -9.75 14.01
N GLU A 15 -16.46 -9.86 13.06
CA GLU A 15 -16.72 -11.08 12.29
C GLU A 15 -15.49 -11.49 11.48
N SER A 16 -14.74 -10.55 10.90
CA SER A 16 -13.46 -10.85 10.23
C SER A 16 -12.41 -11.39 11.21
N VAL A 17 -12.36 -10.87 12.44
CA VAL A 17 -11.45 -11.37 13.47
C VAL A 17 -11.82 -12.80 13.89
N ARG A 18 -13.12 -13.11 14.02
CA ARG A 18 -13.58 -14.49 14.30
C ARG A 18 -13.23 -15.45 13.19
N LEU A 19 -13.49 -15.09 11.93
CA LEU A 19 -13.13 -15.92 10.78
C LEU A 19 -11.63 -16.23 10.73
N MET A 20 -10.78 -15.27 11.08
CA MET A 20 -9.34 -15.51 11.21
C MET A 20 -9.00 -16.48 12.34
N ALA A 21 -9.66 -16.38 13.49
CA ALA A 21 -9.46 -17.33 14.58
C ALA A 21 -9.93 -18.75 14.21
N GLU A 22 -11.10 -18.87 13.59
CA GLU A 22 -11.66 -20.14 13.10
C GLU A 22 -10.73 -20.80 12.07
N SER A 23 -10.07 -20.02 11.21
CA SER A 23 -9.07 -20.53 10.25
C SER A 23 -7.86 -21.19 10.91
N THR A 24 -7.60 -20.84 12.18
CA THR A 24 -6.55 -21.44 13.03
C THR A 24 -7.10 -22.50 13.98
N GLY A 25 -8.39 -22.83 13.91
CA GLY A 25 -9.06 -23.80 14.78
C GLY A 25 -9.46 -23.26 16.16
N LEU A 26 -9.60 -21.94 16.30
CA LEU A 26 -10.00 -21.28 17.55
C LEU A 26 -11.39 -20.65 17.41
N GLU A 27 -12.21 -20.78 18.46
CA GLU A 27 -13.48 -20.07 18.59
C GLU A 27 -13.33 -18.90 19.57
N LEU A 28 -13.79 -17.71 19.18
CA LEU A 28 -13.74 -16.51 20.03
C LEU A 28 -15.14 -16.14 20.52
N SER A 29 -15.24 -15.73 21.79
CA SER A 29 -16.45 -15.09 22.30
C SER A 29 -16.69 -13.73 21.65
N ASP A 30 -17.93 -13.26 21.71
CA ASP A 30 -18.33 -11.97 21.17
C ASP A 30 -17.53 -10.79 21.72
N GLU A 31 -17.25 -10.83 23.02
CA GLU A 31 -16.49 -9.82 23.74
C GLU A 31 -15.02 -9.81 23.34
N VAL A 32 -14.39 -10.98 23.24
CA VAL A 32 -12.97 -11.11 22.86
C VAL A 32 -12.77 -10.67 21.41
N ALA A 33 -13.67 -11.05 20.50
CA ALA A 33 -13.62 -10.63 19.10
C ALA A 33 -13.75 -9.11 18.95
N ALA A 34 -14.60 -8.47 19.75
CA ALA A 34 -14.77 -7.01 19.75
C ALA A 34 -13.49 -6.29 20.24
N LEU A 35 -12.91 -6.74 21.35
CA LEU A 35 -11.67 -6.16 21.89
C LEU A 35 -10.48 -6.34 20.94
N LEU A 36 -10.35 -7.52 20.31
CA LEU A 36 -9.31 -7.77 19.32
C LEU A 36 -9.50 -6.93 18.06
N ALA A 37 -10.74 -6.72 17.61
CA ALA A 37 -11.01 -5.85 16.48
C ALA A 37 -10.54 -4.41 16.76
N GLU A 38 -10.77 -3.90 17.96
CA GLU A 38 -10.29 -2.57 18.36
C GLU A 38 -8.75 -2.49 18.39
N ASP A 39 -8.07 -3.49 18.97
CA ASP A 39 -6.60 -3.54 19.02
C ASP A 39 -5.99 -3.64 17.61
N VAL A 40 -6.54 -4.50 16.75
CA VAL A 40 -6.10 -4.62 15.34
C VAL A 40 -6.28 -3.29 14.61
N CYS A 41 -7.41 -2.62 14.79
CA CYS A 41 -7.64 -1.31 14.18
C CYS A 41 -6.63 -0.26 14.68
N TYR A 42 -6.32 -0.27 15.97
CA TYR A 42 -5.31 0.61 16.55
C TYR A 42 -3.94 0.37 15.91
N ARG A 43 -3.48 -0.89 15.86
CA ARG A 43 -2.18 -1.25 15.27
C ARG A 43 -2.10 -0.92 13.78
N LEU A 44 -3.17 -1.11 13.03
CA LEU A 44 -3.23 -0.73 11.61
C LEU A 44 -3.09 0.79 11.42
N ARG A 45 -3.75 1.58 12.27
CA ARG A 45 -3.61 3.05 12.25
C ARG A 45 -2.20 3.48 12.62
N GLU A 46 -1.61 2.90 13.65
CA GLU A 46 -0.24 3.16 14.07
C GLU A 46 0.77 2.83 12.94
N ALA A 47 0.68 1.62 12.37
CA ALA A 47 1.54 1.20 11.26
C ALA A 47 1.38 2.14 10.04
N THR A 48 0.15 2.55 9.71
CA THR A 48 -0.12 3.48 8.60
C THR A 48 0.49 4.86 8.87
N GLN A 49 0.36 5.36 10.10
CA GLN A 49 0.94 6.65 10.50
C GLN A 49 2.47 6.62 10.42
N ASN A 50 3.10 5.56 10.93
CA ASN A 50 4.55 5.38 10.89
C ASN A 50 5.06 5.28 9.44
N SER A 51 4.34 4.53 8.59
CA SER A 51 4.63 4.42 7.15
C SER A 51 4.56 5.77 6.45
N SER A 52 3.59 6.63 6.83
CA SER A 52 3.47 7.99 6.29
C SER A 52 4.70 8.85 6.55
N GLN A 53 5.40 8.63 7.68
CA GLN A 53 6.64 9.36 7.96
C GLN A 53 7.75 8.97 6.98
N PHE A 54 7.95 7.68 6.71
CA PHE A 54 8.93 7.22 5.71
C PHE A 54 8.64 7.77 4.30
N MET A 55 7.36 7.80 3.92
CA MET A 55 6.92 8.39 2.66
C MET A 55 7.27 9.89 2.58
N LYS A 56 6.97 10.66 3.62
CA LYS A 56 7.25 12.11 3.68
C LYS A 56 8.75 12.40 3.67
N HIS A 57 9.54 11.64 4.43
CA HIS A 57 11.01 11.81 4.48
C HIS A 57 11.68 11.48 3.15
N THR A 58 11.06 10.64 2.31
CA THR A 58 11.53 10.37 0.95
C THR A 58 10.94 11.33 -0.09
N LYS A 59 10.27 12.41 0.35
CA LYS A 59 9.65 13.45 -0.50
C LYS A 59 8.62 12.90 -1.49
N ARG A 60 8.00 11.76 -1.18
CA ARG A 60 6.93 11.16 -1.98
C ARG A 60 5.55 11.53 -1.46
N ARG A 61 4.55 11.51 -2.34
CA ARG A 61 3.13 11.68 -2.00
C ARG A 61 2.34 10.37 -2.07
N LYS A 62 2.90 9.35 -2.72
CA LYS A 62 2.33 8.00 -2.83
C LYS A 62 3.02 7.10 -1.81
N LEU A 63 2.20 6.49 -0.95
CA LEU A 63 2.64 5.49 0.01
C LEU A 63 2.95 4.19 -0.74
N THR A 64 4.07 3.56 -0.42
CA THR A 64 4.53 2.33 -1.08
C THR A 64 4.67 1.19 -0.08
N VAL A 65 4.75 -0.04 -0.60
CA VAL A 65 5.01 -1.24 0.21
C VAL A 65 6.32 -1.11 0.99
N GLU A 66 7.34 -0.45 0.42
CA GLU A 66 8.60 -0.22 1.13
C GLU A 66 8.44 0.66 2.37
N ASP A 67 7.54 1.64 2.35
CA ASP A 67 7.28 2.50 3.51
C ASP A 67 6.68 1.70 4.66
N PHE A 68 5.71 0.83 4.33
CA PHE A 68 5.11 -0.10 5.28
C PHE A 68 6.14 -1.08 5.84
N ASN A 69 6.93 -1.71 4.97
CA ASN A 69 7.95 -2.67 5.41
C ASN A 69 9.05 -2.01 6.27
N ARG A 70 9.36 -0.73 6.07
CA ARG A 70 10.24 0.03 6.98
C ARG A 70 9.58 0.28 8.33
N ALA A 71 8.30 0.66 8.35
CA ALA A 71 7.53 0.87 9.58
C ALA A 71 7.38 -0.43 10.39
N LEU A 72 7.06 -1.55 9.74
CA LEU A 72 6.95 -2.85 10.39
C LEU A 72 8.27 -3.27 11.05
N ARG A 73 9.40 -3.15 10.32
CA ARG A 73 10.72 -3.44 10.87
C ARG A 73 11.07 -2.54 12.06
N TRP A 74 10.71 -1.25 12.00
CA TRP A 74 10.90 -0.33 13.12
C TRP A 74 10.11 -0.77 14.37
N SER A 75 8.92 -1.32 14.17
CA SER A 75 8.08 -1.89 15.22
C SER A 75 8.44 -3.35 15.59
N SER A 76 9.59 -3.87 15.16
CA SER A 76 10.00 -5.27 15.37
C SER A 76 9.01 -6.32 14.84
N VAL A 77 8.25 -5.96 13.80
CA VAL A 77 7.36 -6.85 13.06
C VAL A 77 8.04 -7.25 11.75
N GLU A 78 7.85 -8.51 11.35
CA GLU A 78 8.38 -9.01 10.07
C GLU A 78 7.80 -8.22 8.88
N ALA A 79 8.63 -8.01 7.87
CA ALA A 79 8.18 -7.36 6.64
C ALA A 79 7.29 -8.30 5.84
N VAL A 80 6.25 -7.76 5.20
CA VAL A 80 5.37 -8.57 4.34
C VAL A 80 6.03 -8.74 2.98
N CYS A 81 6.33 -9.99 2.63
CA CYS A 81 6.90 -10.39 1.34
C CYS A 81 5.80 -10.66 0.30
N GLY A 82 6.16 -10.64 -0.98
CA GLY A 82 5.23 -10.95 -2.08
C GLY A 82 4.37 -9.78 -2.58
N TYR A 83 4.60 -8.56 -2.07
CA TYR A 83 3.90 -7.34 -2.51
C TYR A 83 4.88 -6.33 -3.11
N GLY A 84 4.38 -5.50 -4.03
CA GLY A 84 5.16 -4.45 -4.69
C GLY A 84 5.28 -4.60 -6.21
N SER A 85 4.72 -5.68 -6.79
CA SER A 85 4.55 -5.79 -8.24
C SER A 85 3.72 -4.63 -8.79
N GLN A 86 4.02 -4.21 -10.02
CA GLN A 86 3.15 -3.28 -10.76
C GLN A 86 1.90 -3.97 -11.32
N GLU A 87 1.90 -5.30 -11.35
CA GLU A 87 0.74 -6.09 -11.75
C GLU A 87 -0.38 -5.91 -10.72
N ALA A 88 -1.60 -5.73 -11.22
CA ALA A 88 -2.77 -5.69 -10.36
C ALA A 88 -2.97 -7.08 -9.73
N LEU A 89 -3.28 -7.11 -8.44
CA LEU A 89 -3.68 -8.32 -7.73
C LEU A 89 -5.22 -8.32 -7.59
N PRO A 90 -5.96 -8.91 -8.53
CA PRO A 90 -7.43 -8.90 -8.47
C PRO A 90 -7.93 -9.75 -7.30
N MET A 91 -8.92 -9.22 -6.58
CA MET A 91 -9.64 -9.94 -5.53
C MET A 91 -10.88 -10.60 -6.16
N ARG A 92 -10.99 -11.92 -6.07
CA ARG A 92 -12.15 -12.69 -6.56
C ARG A 92 -13.11 -13.00 -5.42
N PRO A 93 -14.43 -12.89 -5.63
CA PRO A 93 -15.41 -13.33 -4.65
C PRO A 93 -15.44 -14.87 -4.57
N ALA A 94 -15.56 -15.41 -3.36
CA ALA A 94 -15.88 -16.81 -3.15
C ALA A 94 -17.35 -17.09 -3.52
N ARG A 95 -17.68 -18.35 -3.81
CA ARG A 95 -19.07 -18.76 -4.12
C ARG A 95 -19.98 -18.75 -2.89
N GLU A 96 -19.41 -18.88 -1.71
CA GLU A 96 -20.12 -18.92 -0.43
C GLU A 96 -19.68 -17.71 0.43
N GLY A 97 -20.66 -16.91 0.83
CA GLY A 97 -20.46 -15.75 1.69
C GLY A 97 -19.85 -14.52 1.00
N GLU A 98 -19.69 -13.44 1.78
CA GLU A 98 -19.02 -12.20 1.35
C GLU A 98 -17.50 -12.29 1.51
N LEU A 99 -16.90 -13.35 0.98
CA LEU A 99 -15.46 -13.62 1.08
C LEU A 99 -14.76 -13.23 -0.22
N TYR A 100 -13.55 -12.70 -0.09
CA TYR A 100 -12.71 -12.32 -1.23
C TYR A 100 -11.31 -12.89 -1.04
N PHE A 101 -10.71 -13.41 -2.11
CA PHE A 101 -9.35 -13.94 -2.09
C PHE A 101 -8.54 -13.36 -3.26
N PRO A 102 -7.22 -13.16 -3.08
CA PRO A 102 -6.35 -12.80 -4.18
C PRO A 102 -6.34 -13.95 -5.19
N GLU A 103 -6.47 -13.62 -6.47
CA GLU A 103 -6.37 -14.63 -7.53
C GLU A 103 -4.98 -15.27 -7.51
N ASP A 104 -4.93 -16.58 -7.23
CA ASP A 104 -3.71 -17.36 -7.35
C ASP A 104 -3.56 -17.85 -8.79
N ARG A 105 -2.69 -17.18 -9.54
CA ARG A 105 -2.43 -17.51 -10.94
C ARG A 105 -1.17 -18.36 -11.02
N GLU A 106 -1.32 -19.57 -11.53
CA GLU A 106 -0.18 -20.43 -11.81
C GLU A 106 0.78 -19.77 -12.81
N VAL A 107 2.07 -19.81 -12.48
CA VAL A 107 3.13 -19.25 -13.30
C VAL A 107 3.91 -20.39 -13.94
N ASN A 108 3.90 -20.46 -15.27
CA ASN A 108 4.75 -21.39 -16.00
C ASN A 108 6.20 -20.89 -15.96
N LEU A 109 7.02 -21.55 -15.14
CA LEU A 109 8.42 -21.17 -14.94
C LEU A 109 9.26 -21.30 -16.22
N VAL A 110 8.93 -22.24 -17.12
CA VAL A 110 9.64 -22.42 -18.39
C VAL A 110 9.36 -21.26 -19.33
N GLU A 111 8.09 -20.88 -19.47
CA GLU A 111 7.71 -19.71 -20.26
C GLU A 111 8.29 -18.41 -19.69
N LEU A 112 8.25 -18.25 -18.36
CA LEU A 112 8.84 -17.09 -17.68
C LEU A 112 10.35 -17.00 -17.94
N ALA A 113 11.08 -18.12 -17.84
CA ALA A 113 12.52 -18.17 -18.07
C ALA A 113 12.90 -17.88 -19.53
N LEU A 114 12.04 -18.28 -20.48
CA LEU A 114 12.25 -18.05 -21.91
C LEU A 114 11.71 -16.68 -22.40
N ALA A 115 10.99 -15.95 -21.55
CA ALA A 115 10.42 -14.66 -21.91
C ALA A 115 11.53 -13.65 -22.24
N THR A 116 11.53 -13.14 -23.47
CA THR A 116 12.52 -12.17 -23.95
C THR A 116 12.22 -10.73 -23.51
N ASN A 117 11.23 -10.54 -22.63
CA ASN A 117 10.77 -9.25 -22.16
C ASN A 117 11.66 -8.75 -21.02
N ILE A 118 12.95 -8.54 -21.31
CA ILE A 118 13.90 -8.02 -20.33
C ILE A 118 13.46 -6.60 -19.97
N PRO A 119 13.24 -6.28 -18.68
CA PRO A 119 12.92 -4.93 -18.28
C PRO A 119 13.99 -3.97 -18.80
N LYS A 120 13.58 -2.99 -19.61
CA LYS A 120 14.49 -1.93 -20.02
C LYS A 120 14.89 -1.17 -18.76
N GLY A 121 16.20 -1.01 -18.56
CA GLY A 121 16.71 -0.21 -17.44
C GLY A 121 16.14 1.21 -17.47
N CYS A 122 16.04 1.83 -16.30
CA CYS A 122 15.75 3.26 -16.24
C CYS A 122 16.89 4.04 -16.89
N ALA A 123 16.55 5.13 -17.59
CA ALA A 123 17.55 6.09 -18.04
C ALA A 123 18.34 6.64 -16.83
N GLU A 124 19.60 7.02 -17.07
CA GLU A 124 20.42 7.63 -16.04
C GLU A 124 19.77 8.92 -15.53
N THR A 125 19.96 9.18 -14.23
CA THR A 125 19.44 10.39 -13.61
C THR A 125 20.24 11.59 -14.10
N ALA A 126 19.59 12.51 -14.79
CA ALA A 126 20.19 13.75 -15.27
C ALA A 126 19.51 14.98 -14.64
N VAL A 127 20.31 16.01 -14.34
CA VAL A 127 19.82 17.29 -13.82
C VAL A 127 19.77 18.31 -14.96
N ARG A 128 18.60 18.90 -15.21
CA ARG A 128 18.43 19.98 -16.19
C ARG A 128 18.11 21.28 -15.47
N VAL A 129 18.91 22.31 -15.72
CA VAL A 129 18.72 23.65 -15.13
C VAL A 129 17.96 24.53 -16.12
N HIS A 130 16.99 25.28 -15.61
CA HIS A 130 16.26 26.30 -16.35
C HIS A 130 16.06 27.52 -15.46
N VAL A 131 15.93 28.70 -16.06
CA VAL A 131 15.63 29.93 -15.33
C VAL A 131 14.11 30.07 -15.24
N SER A 132 13.54 29.92 -14.04
CA SER A 132 12.10 30.10 -13.81
C SER A 132 11.73 31.58 -13.61
N TYR A 133 12.62 32.37 -13.00
CA TYR A 133 12.43 33.79 -12.75
C TYR A 133 13.74 34.55 -12.96
N LEU A 134 13.66 35.73 -13.58
CA LEU A 134 14.76 36.67 -13.71
C LEU A 134 14.19 38.09 -13.55
N ASP A 135 14.81 38.91 -12.70
CA ASP A 135 14.40 40.30 -12.49
C ASP A 135 12.90 40.48 -12.16
N GLY A 136 12.41 39.68 -11.21
CA GLY A 136 11.00 39.71 -10.77
C GLY A 136 9.98 39.20 -11.81
N LYS A 137 10.43 38.82 -13.01
CA LYS A 137 9.57 38.34 -14.09
C LYS A 137 9.71 36.83 -14.23
N GLY A 138 8.56 36.15 -14.21
CA GLY A 138 8.48 34.72 -14.47
C GLY A 138 8.75 34.42 -15.95
N ASN A 139 9.48 33.34 -16.20
CA ASN A 139 9.70 32.85 -17.55
C ASN A 139 8.40 32.26 -18.11
N LEU A 140 7.94 32.78 -19.25
CA LEU A 140 6.68 32.39 -19.91
C LEU A 140 6.85 31.23 -20.90
N ALA A 141 8.09 30.80 -21.18
CA ALA A 141 8.34 29.73 -22.12
C ALA A 141 7.74 28.40 -21.59
N PRO A 142 6.97 27.66 -22.40
CA PRO A 142 6.45 26.36 -22.00
C PRO A 142 7.63 25.41 -21.77
N GLN A 143 7.77 24.95 -20.53
CA GLN A 143 8.74 23.93 -20.19
C GLN A 143 8.17 22.59 -20.62
N GLY A 144 8.53 22.16 -21.83
CA GLY A 144 8.15 20.86 -22.34
C GLY A 144 8.75 19.73 -21.50
N SER A 145 7.86 18.92 -20.92
CA SER A 145 8.03 17.47 -20.87
C SER A 145 8.59 17.02 -22.22
N GLY A 146 9.83 16.50 -22.22
CA GLY A 146 10.44 16.00 -23.44
C GLY A 146 9.51 14.98 -24.08
N LYS A 147 9.25 15.11 -25.39
CA LYS A 147 8.80 13.98 -26.20
C LYS A 147 9.87 12.90 -26.05
N GLY A 148 9.51 11.82 -25.33
CA GLY A 148 10.22 10.55 -25.44
C GLY A 148 9.99 9.93 -26.80
#